data_AF-A0A1H8HIP9-F1
#
_entry.id   AF-A0A1H8HIP9-F1
#
_cell.length_a   1.000
_cell.length_b   1.000
_cell.length_c   1.000
_cell.angle_alpha   90.00
_cell.angle_beta   90.00
_cell.angle_gamma   90.00
#
_symmetry.space_group_name_H-M   'P 1'
#
loop_
_entity.id
_entity.type
_entity.pdbx_description
1 polymer ?
#
loop_
_entity_poly.entity_id
_entity_poly.type
_entity_poly.pdbx_seq_one_letter_code
_entity_poly.pdbx_strand_id
1 'polypeptide(L)'
;MKFVNFKIEDKKLIGVLANDEDKIIALNDLYADKTFCCMQDVIEQLNEDDIKDIQTKLDDENNNFKSYKLSEVKLLSPIERPIHDILCVGLTYSPCLKAGDSWIQTILAY
;
A
#
# COMPACT_ATOMS: atom_id res chain seq x y z
N MET A 1 1.06 8.74 5.75
CA MET A 1 0.94 8.53 4.29
C MET A 1 0.80 7.05 3.97
N LYS A 2 -0.14 6.66 3.09
CA LYS A 2 -0.33 5.26 2.66
C LYS A 2 -0.40 5.20 1.13
N PHE A 3 0.44 4.39 0.49
CA PHE A 3 0.38 4.13 -0.95
C PHE A 3 -0.63 3.03 -1.24
N VAL A 4 -1.43 3.23 -2.28
CA VAL A 4 -2.50 2.30 -2.67
C VAL A 4 -2.48 2.04 -4.16
N ASN A 5 -2.70 0.78 -4.51
CA ASN A 5 -3.09 0.39 -5.86
C ASN A 5 -4.62 0.32 -5.89
N PHE A 6 -5.26 1.02 -6.82
CA PHE A 6 -6.72 1.09 -6.89
C PHE A 6 -7.21 1.00 -8.33
N LYS A 7 -8.43 0.49 -8.47
CA LYS A 7 -9.14 0.43 -9.74
C LYS A 7 -10.29 1.42 -9.71
N ILE A 8 -10.37 2.27 -10.73
CA ILE A 8 -11.56 3.05 -11.03
C ILE A 8 -12.02 2.69 -12.44
N GLU A 9 -13.30 2.33 -12.57
CA GLU A 9 -13.85 1.73 -13.80
C GLU A 9 -13.00 0.52 -14.26
N ASP A 10 -12.34 0.64 -15.42
CA ASP A 10 -11.42 -0.36 -15.99
C ASP A 10 -9.94 0.06 -15.96
N LYS A 11 -9.60 1.16 -15.30
CA LYS A 11 -8.23 1.64 -15.17
C LYS A 11 -7.66 1.32 -13.80
N LYS A 12 -6.47 0.71 -13.79
CA LYS A 12 -5.66 0.56 -12.59
C LYS A 12 -4.74 1.77 -12.45
N LEU A 13 -4.70 2.33 -11.25
CA LEU A 13 -3.93 3.52 -10.93
C LEU A 13 -3.24 3.32 -9.57
N ILE A 14 -2.16 4.07 -9.38
CA ILE A 14 -1.45 4.12 -8.12
C ILE A 14 -1.62 5.51 -7.54
N GLY A 15 -1.92 5.56 -6.26
CA GLY A 15 -2.17 6.79 -5.56
C GLY A 15 -1.74 6.74 -4.12
N VAL A 16 -1.96 7.87 -3.45
CA VAL A 16 -1.72 8.05 -2.04
C VAL A 16 -3.03 8.40 -1.37
N LEU A 17 -3.31 7.68 -0.28
CA LEU A 17 -4.45 7.96 0.58
C LEU A 17 -4.15 9.22 1.42
N ALA A 18 -5.05 10.19 1.35
CA ALA A 18 -5.00 11.41 2.15
C ALA A 18 -5.18 11.12 3.64
N ASN A 19 -4.82 12.09 4.49
CA ASN A 19 -4.82 11.93 5.95
C ASN A 19 -6.22 11.69 6.53
N ASP A 20 -7.27 12.15 5.85
CA ASP A 20 -8.68 11.89 6.20
C ASP A 20 -9.14 10.46 5.89
N GLU A 21 -8.30 9.69 5.21
CA GLU A 21 -8.56 8.32 4.71
C GLU A 21 -9.82 8.20 3.83
N ASP A 22 -10.35 9.31 3.31
CA ASP A 22 -11.55 9.32 2.45
C ASP A 22 -11.19 9.53 0.98
N LYS A 23 -10.03 10.14 0.69
CA LYS A 23 -9.63 10.50 -0.67
C LYS A 23 -8.29 9.90 -1.06
N ILE A 24 -8.18 9.56 -2.34
CA ILE A 24 -6.96 9.07 -2.98
C ILE A 24 -6.55 10.06 -4.06
N ILE A 25 -5.28 10.45 -4.08
CA ILE A 25 -4.70 11.26 -5.15
C ILE A 25 -3.81 10.36 -6.00
N ALA A 26 -4.00 10.37 -7.32
CA ALA A 26 -3.17 9.55 -8.22
C ALA A 26 -1.76 10.14 -8.34
N LEU A 27 -0.74 9.29 -8.22
CA LEU A 27 0.66 9.74 -8.28
C LEU A 27 1.05 10.31 -9.63
N ASN A 28 0.53 9.73 -10.72
CA ASN A 28 0.78 10.21 -12.08
C ASN A 28 0.15 11.58 -12.36
N ASP A 29 -0.78 12.04 -11.52
CA ASP A 29 -1.34 13.39 -11.61
C ASP A 29 -0.47 14.42 -10.83
N LEU A 30 0.41 13.95 -9.94
CA LEU A 30 1.31 14.80 -9.12
C LEU A 30 2.65 15.09 -9.78
N TYR A 31 3.12 14.17 -10.63
CA TYR A 31 4.41 14.26 -11.31
C TYR A 31 4.23 14.05 -12.81
N ALA A 32 4.59 15.04 -13.61
CA ALA A 32 4.50 14.96 -15.07
C ALA A 32 5.71 14.25 -15.71
N ASP A 33 6.84 14.23 -15.00
CA ASP A 33 8.12 13.67 -15.42
C ASP A 33 8.32 12.21 -14.97
N LYS A 34 7.52 11.72 -14.02
CA LYS A 34 7.55 10.35 -13.52
C LYS A 34 6.31 9.59 -13.96
N THR A 35 6.46 8.30 -14.21
CA THR A 35 5.33 7.42 -14.56
C THR A 35 5.39 6.16 -13.70
N PHE A 36 4.34 5.96 -12.93
CA PHE A 36 4.17 4.80 -12.06
C PHE A 36 3.12 3.87 -12.67
N CYS A 37 3.54 2.70 -13.14
CA CYS A 37 2.67 1.67 -13.70
C CYS A 37 2.32 0.60 -12.66
N CYS A 38 3.26 0.30 -11.75
CA CYS A 38 3.11 -0.67 -10.68
C CYS A 38 3.76 -0.17 -9.38
N MET A 39 3.45 -0.81 -8.25
CA MET A 39 3.99 -0.40 -6.94
C MET A 39 5.52 -0.56 -6.86
N GLN A 40 6.11 -1.42 -7.70
CA GLN A 40 7.56 -1.54 -7.81
C GLN A 40 8.17 -0.22 -8.29
N ASP A 41 7.55 0.45 -9.27
CA ASP A 41 8.02 1.75 -9.77
C ASP A 41 8.05 2.81 -8.67
N VAL A 42 7.04 2.79 -7.79
CA VAL A 42 6.98 3.70 -6.63
C VAL A 42 8.14 3.44 -5.68
N ILE A 43 8.43 2.17 -5.37
CA ILE A 43 9.49 1.77 -4.46
C ILE A 43 10.87 2.12 -5.04
N GLU A 44 11.07 1.97 -6.35
CA GLU A 44 12.35 2.21 -7.01
C GLU A 44 12.63 3.67 -7.36
N GLN A 45 11.59 4.45 -7.70
CA GLN A 45 11.75 5.81 -8.24
C GLN A 45 11.50 6.92 -7.21
N LEU A 46 10.74 6.66 -6.14
CA LEU A 46 10.54 7.68 -5.10
C LEU A 46 11.73 7.74 -4.15
N ASN A 47 12.22 8.95 -3.92
CA ASN A 47 13.21 9.24 -2.90
C ASN A 47 12.57 9.97 -1.69
N GLU A 48 13.40 10.25 -0.67
CA GLU A 48 12.91 10.91 0.55
C GLU A 48 12.36 12.32 0.31
N ASP A 49 12.90 13.06 -0.67
CA ASP A 49 12.45 14.42 -0.97
C ASP A 49 11.11 14.40 -1.70
N ASP A 50 10.89 13.43 -2.60
CA ASP A 50 9.58 13.18 -3.21
C ASP A 50 8.54 12.83 -2.14
N ILE A 51 8.91 11.98 -1.17
CA ILE A 51 8.01 11.60 -0.07
C ILE A 51 7.60 12.83 0.76
N LYS A 52 8.52 13.74 1.07
CA LYS A 52 8.22 14.99 1.80
C LYS A 52 7.35 15.93 0.97
N ASP A 53 7.62 16.03 -0.33
CA ASP A 53 6.82 16.84 -1.26
C ASP A 53 5.37 16.33 -1.34
N ILE A 54 5.17 15.01 -1.46
CA ILE A 54 3.84 14.39 -1.44
C ILE A 54 3.13 14.70 -0.11
N GLN A 55 3.82 14.57 1.03
CA GLN A 55 3.23 14.89 2.34
C GLN A 55 2.78 16.35 2.41
N THR A 56 3.64 17.28 1.99
CA THR A 56 3.32 18.72 1.99
C THR A 56 2.10 19.02 1.11
N LYS A 57 2.01 18.37 -0.06
CA LYS A 57 0.86 18.52 -0.97
C LYS A 57 -0.44 17.95 -0.42
N LEU A 58 -0.37 16.87 0.36
CA LEU A 58 -1.54 16.26 1.02
C LEU A 58 -2.07 17.09 2.18
N ASP A 59 -1.19 17.83 2.86
CA ASP A 59 -1.55 18.68 3.99
C ASP A 59 -2.13 20.04 3.56
N ASP A 60 -1.94 20.45 2.30
CA ASP A 60 -2.48 21.69 1.77
C ASP A 60 -3.93 21.51 1.25
N GLU A 61 -4.88 21.99 2.05
CA GLU A 61 -6.32 21.94 1.75
C GLU A 61 -6.74 22.72 0.50
N ASN A 62 -5.90 23.63 -0.02
CA ASN A 62 -6.20 24.42 -1.22
C ASN A 62 -5.74 23.74 -2.52
N ASN A 63 -5.12 22.55 -2.44
CA ASN A 63 -4.65 21.87 -3.62
C ASN A 63 -5.80 21.35 -4.49
N ASN A 64 -5.79 21.74 -5.75
CA ASN A 64 -6.84 21.41 -6.72
C ASN A 64 -6.55 20.12 -7.50
N PHE A 65 -5.83 19.17 -6.88
CA PHE A 65 -5.50 17.91 -7.52
C PHE A 65 -6.75 17.06 -7.73
N LYS A 66 -6.75 16.30 -8.82
CA LYS A 66 -7.79 15.31 -9.04
C LYS A 66 -7.72 14.26 -7.94
N SER A 67 -8.82 14.10 -7.21
CA SER A 67 -8.95 13.12 -6.14
C SER A 67 -10.10 12.17 -6.42
N TYR A 68 -9.99 10.97 -5.87
CA TYR A 68 -10.97 9.90 -5.99
C TYR A 68 -11.45 9.53 -4.59
N LYS A 69 -12.76 9.43 -4.39
CA LYS A 69 -13.29 8.97 -3.10
C LYS A 69 -13.01 7.48 -2.92
N LEU A 70 -12.64 7.09 -1.71
CA LEU A 70 -12.35 5.70 -1.36
C LEU A 70 -13.57 4.80 -1.62
N SER A 71 -14.78 5.33 -1.42
CA SER A 71 -16.04 4.63 -1.67
C SER A 71 -16.35 4.36 -3.15
N GLU A 72 -15.72 5.08 -4.07
CA GLU A 72 -15.96 4.99 -5.52
C GLU A 72 -14.92 4.11 -6.24
N VAL A 73 -13.89 3.66 -5.52
CA VAL A 73 -12.79 2.87 -6.09
C VAL A 73 -12.72 1.48 -5.46
N LYS A 74 -12.12 0.54 -6.19
CA LYS A 74 -11.77 -0.77 -5.65
C LYS A 74 -10.30 -0.80 -5.28
N LEU A 75 -9.98 -0.94 -4.00
CA LEU A 75 -8.61 -1.20 -3.57
C LEU A 75 -8.13 -2.57 -4.08
N LEU A 76 -6.92 -2.59 -4.61
CA LEU A 76 -6.22 -3.78 -5.08
C LEU A 76 -5.06 -4.11 -4.14
N SER A 77 -4.44 -5.28 -4.32
CA SER A 77 -3.18 -5.56 -3.64
C SER A 77 -2.15 -4.49 -4.00
N PRO A 78 -1.43 -3.89 -3.02
CA PRO A 78 -0.34 -2.96 -3.29
C PRO A 78 0.66 -3.57 -4.28
N ILE A 79 1.06 -4.82 -4.05
CA ILE A 79 1.94 -5.58 -4.95
C ILE A 79 1.13 -6.77 -5.47
N GLU A 80 0.74 -6.75 -6.75
CA GLU A 80 -0.04 -7.84 -7.37
C GLU A 80 0.81 -9.10 -7.56
N ARG A 81 2.06 -8.92 -7.97
CA ARG A 81 3.01 -10.00 -8.19
C ARG A 81 4.41 -9.52 -7.78
N PRO A 82 4.93 -9.95 -6.62
CA PRO A 82 6.28 -9.57 -6.22
C PRO A 82 7.30 -10.17 -7.20
N ILE A 83 8.34 -9.40 -7.50
CA ILE A 83 9.47 -9.85 -8.34
C ILE A 83 10.41 -10.81 -7.59
N HIS A 84 10.36 -10.75 -6.26
CA HIS A 84 11.13 -11.57 -5.34
C HIS A 84 10.21 -12.47 -4.51
N ASP A 85 10.82 -13.38 -3.75
CA ASP A 85 10.08 -14.32 -2.90
C ASP A 85 9.34 -13.63 -1.76
N ILE A 86 8.16 -14.17 -1.42
CA ILE A 86 7.42 -13.77 -0.23
C ILE A 86 7.96 -14.55 0.96
N LEU A 87 8.64 -13.86 1.89
CA LEU A 87 9.08 -14.47 3.14
C LEU A 87 7.90 -14.52 4.13
N CYS A 88 7.36 -15.73 4.37
CA CYS A 88 6.36 -15.96 5.40
C CYS A 88 7.04 -16.40 6.71
N VAL A 89 7.00 -15.55 7.74
CA VAL A 89 7.59 -15.88 9.05
C VAL A 89 6.47 -16.28 10.02
N GLY A 90 6.35 -17.58 10.29
CA GLY A 90 5.41 -18.14 11.27
C GLY A 90 5.96 -18.08 12.70
N LEU A 91 5.06 -18.16 13.69
CA LEU A 91 5.39 -18.31 15.12
C LEU A 91 6.31 -17.21 15.70
N THR A 92 6.16 -15.97 15.24
CA THR A 92 6.94 -14.83 15.75
C THR A 92 6.34 -14.17 17.00
N TYR A 93 5.13 -14.57 17.39
CA TYR A 93 4.41 -14.04 18.54
C TYR A 93 4.34 -15.08 19.68
N SER A 94 4.76 -14.70 20.89
CA SER A 94 4.97 -15.64 22.01
C SER A 94 3.75 -16.49 22.40
N PRO A 95 2.51 -15.97 22.38
CA PRO A 95 1.32 -16.81 22.55
C PRO A 95 1.11 -17.84 21.44
N CYS A 96 1.39 -17.51 20.17
CA CYS A 96 1.31 -18.46 19.06
C CYS A 96 2.36 -19.56 19.19
N LEU A 97 3.55 -19.24 19.70
CA LEU A 97 4.60 -20.22 20.02
C LEU A 97 4.10 -21.23 21.05
N LYS A 98 3.62 -20.75 22.21
CA LYS A 98 3.10 -21.61 23.29
C LYS A 98 1.92 -22.46 22.85
N ALA A 99 1.01 -21.87 22.06
CA ALA A 99 -0.10 -22.61 21.49
C ALA A 99 0.43 -23.70 20.55
N GLY A 100 1.30 -23.35 19.59
CA GLY A 100 1.92 -24.28 18.66
C GLY A 100 2.56 -25.48 19.34
N ASP A 101 3.35 -25.24 20.40
CA ASP A 101 3.94 -26.31 21.22
C ASP A 101 2.87 -27.22 21.83
N SER A 102 1.81 -26.64 22.39
CA SER A 102 0.68 -27.40 22.95
C SER A 102 -0.05 -28.25 21.89
N TRP A 103 -0.26 -27.72 20.69
CA TRP A 103 -0.91 -28.45 19.59
C TRP A 103 -0.05 -29.62 19.12
N ILE A 104 1.27 -29.42 18.99
CA ILE A 104 2.23 -30.47 18.62
C ILE A 104 2.23 -31.60 19.66
N GLN A 105 2.27 -31.26 20.94
CA GLN A 105 2.23 -32.26 22.02
C GLN A 105 0.91 -33.04 22.05
N THR A 106 -0.22 -32.40 21.71
CA THR A 106 -1.53 -33.05 21.65
C THR A 106 -1.63 -34.04 20.49
N ILE A 107 -1.06 -33.70 19.33
CA ILE A 107 -1.04 -34.57 18.14
C ILE A 107 -0.12 -35.77 18.33
N LEU A 108 1.02 -35.60 19.02
CA LEU A 108 1.99 -36.67 19.27
C LEU A 108 1.58 -37.63 20.41
N ALA A 109 0.55 -37.29 21.19
CA ALA A 109 0.05 -38.10 22.30
C ALA A 109 -1.05 -39.11 21.89
N TYR A 110 -1.47 -39.11 20.61
CA TYR A 110 -2.34 -40.10 19.97
C TYR A 110 -1.56 -40.95 18.98
#